data_AF-K9Q4F3-F1
#
_entry.id   AF-K9Q4F3-F1
#
_cell.length_a   1.000
_cell.length_b   1.000
_cell.length_c   1.000
_cell.angle_alpha   90.00
_cell.angle_beta   90.00
_cell.angle_gamma   90.00
#
_symmetry.space_group_name_H-M   'P 1'
#
loop_
_entity.id
_entity.type
_entity.pdbx_description
1 polymer ?
#
loop_
_entity_poly.entity_id
_entity_poly.type
_entity_poly.pdbx_seq_one_letter_code
_entity_poly.pdbx_strand_id
1 'polypeptide(L)'
;MGCVSGVLRLELQVSEFINLIDSLGGNNEGGIIRLPLSKEFRVINSDQKVLEYMGGYISVCSDLNEIVLELVGIGYPEYENLFPHHVNSYQQQFSDSELKN
;
A
#
# COMPACT_ATOMS: atom_id res chain seq x y z
N MET A 1 18.29 3.15 -2.30
CA MET A 1 16.87 3.39 -2.58
C MET A 1 16.16 3.55 -1.27
N GLY A 2 15.25 4.51 -1.14
CA GLY A 2 14.41 4.68 0.05
C GLY A 2 13.17 3.80 -0.01
N CYS A 3 12.72 3.35 1.15
CA CYS A 3 11.40 2.75 1.37
C CYS A 3 10.66 3.63 2.38
N VAL A 4 9.36 3.81 2.19
CA VAL A 4 8.51 4.61 3.06
C VAL A 4 7.27 3.80 3.39
N SER A 5 6.92 3.78 4.67
CA SER A 5 5.80 3.03 5.20
C SER A 5 4.79 3.95 5.87
N GLY A 6 3.52 3.54 5.83
CA GLY A 6 2.41 4.31 6.37
C GLY A 6 1.25 3.40 6.73
N VAL A 7 0.56 3.72 7.81
CA VAL A 7 -0.56 2.91 8.29
C VAL A 7 -1.81 3.22 7.46
N LEU A 8 -2.41 2.18 6.89
CA LEU A 8 -3.71 2.24 6.26
C LEU A 8 -4.78 2.12 7.34
N ARG A 9 -5.65 3.12 7.46
CA ARG A 9 -6.83 3.08 8.33
C ARG A 9 -8.02 2.73 7.47
N LEU A 10 -8.45 1.48 7.56
CA LEU A 10 -9.64 0.98 6.87
C LEU A 10 -10.80 0.89 7.87
N GLU A 11 -12.02 0.93 7.35
CA GLU A 11 -13.21 0.63 8.17
C GLU A 11 -13.30 -0.88 8.48
N LEU A 12 -12.71 -1.70 7.61
CA LEU A 12 -12.53 -3.14 7.76
C LEU A 12 -11.69 -3.50 9.00
N GLN A 13 -12.09 -4.57 9.70
CA GLN A 13 -11.23 -5.15 10.72
C GLN A 13 -10.00 -5.81 10.08
N VAL A 14 -8.88 -5.82 10.79
CA VAL A 14 -7.63 -6.44 10.32
C VAL A 14 -7.82 -7.91 9.95
N SER A 15 -8.64 -8.65 10.70
CA SER A 15 -9.00 -10.04 10.40
C SER A 15 -9.76 -10.21 9.08
N GLU A 16 -10.63 -9.27 8.74
CA GLU A 16 -11.38 -9.28 7.48
C GLU A 16 -10.46 -8.88 6.33
N PHE A 17 -9.57 -7.92 6.57
CA PHE A 17 -8.56 -7.51 5.60
C PHE A 17 -7.56 -8.62 5.28
N ILE A 18 -7.18 -9.44 6.27
CA ILE A 18 -6.37 -10.64 6.06
C ILE A 18 -7.02 -11.57 5.02
N ASN A 19 -8.31 -11.87 5.18
CA ASN A 19 -9.02 -12.72 4.22
C ASN A 19 -9.08 -12.08 2.83
N LEU A 20 -9.28 -10.76 2.77
CA LEU A 20 -9.30 -10.02 1.52
C LEU A 20 -7.95 -10.12 0.79
N ILE A 21 -6.84 -9.82 1.45
CA ILE A 21 -5.52 -9.85 0.79
C ILE A 21 -5.07 -11.27 0.47
N ASP A 22 -5.44 -12.27 1.28
CA ASP A 22 -5.20 -13.68 0.99
C ASP A 22 -5.96 -14.10 -0.28
N SER A 23 -7.23 -13.68 -0.43
CA SER A 23 -8.02 -13.93 -1.64
C SER A 23 -7.45 -13.26 -2.90
N LEU A 24 -6.68 -12.18 -2.72
CA LEU A 24 -5.97 -11.46 -3.78
C LEU A 24 -4.58 -12.05 -4.08
N GLY A 25 -4.20 -13.16 -3.45
CA GLY A 25 -2.92 -13.83 -3.65
C GLY A 25 -1.78 -13.27 -2.80
N GLY A 26 -2.09 -12.71 -1.63
CA GLY A 26 -1.09 -12.30 -0.65
C GLY A 26 -0.21 -13.47 -0.20
N ASN A 27 1.07 -13.21 0.01
CA ASN A 27 2.02 -14.21 0.50
C ASN A 27 2.18 -14.08 2.02
N ASN A 28 2.03 -15.18 2.76
CA ASN A 28 2.26 -15.22 4.20
C ASN A 28 3.70 -15.62 4.50
N GLU A 29 4.46 -14.70 5.07
CA GLU A 29 5.83 -14.94 5.50
C GLU A 29 5.98 -14.58 6.98
N GLY A 30 6.01 -15.60 7.84
CA GLY A 30 6.28 -15.42 9.27
C GLY A 30 5.19 -14.65 10.03
N GLY A 31 3.92 -14.82 9.64
CA GLY A 31 2.79 -14.14 10.30
C GLY A 31 2.48 -12.75 9.76
N ILE A 32 3.21 -12.31 8.73
CA ILE A 32 2.93 -11.09 7.98
C ILE A 32 2.43 -11.51 6.60
N ILE A 33 1.22 -11.10 6.24
CA ILE A 33 0.69 -11.35 4.89
C ILE A 33 0.95 -10.11 4.05
N ARG A 34 1.62 -10.31 2.91
CA ARG A 34 2.05 -9.25 2.00
C ARG A 34 1.39 -9.41 0.65
N LEU A 35 0.68 -8.38 0.21
CA LEU A 35 0.16 -8.26 -1.15
C LEU A 35 1.06 -7.31 -1.95
N PRO A 36 1.79 -7.81 -2.98
CA PRO A 36 2.57 -6.93 -3.84
C PRO A 36 1.65 -5.98 -4.61
N LEU A 37 2.06 -4.71 -4.70
CA LEU A 37 1.34 -3.71 -5.46
C LEU A 37 1.54 -3.95 -6.95
N SER A 38 0.44 -4.09 -7.68
CA SER A 38 0.39 -4.74 -8.98
C SER A 38 0.93 -3.93 -10.17
N LYS A 39 1.49 -2.73 -9.98
CA LYS A 39 2.09 -1.96 -11.08
C LYS A 39 3.30 -1.15 -10.66
N GLU A 40 4.40 -1.35 -11.39
CA GLU A 40 5.36 -0.28 -11.66
C GLU A 40 4.62 0.81 -12.45
N PHE A 41 4.71 2.06 -11.99
CA PHE A 41 4.17 3.19 -12.73
C PHE A 41 5.13 4.37 -12.67
N ARG A 42 4.99 5.28 -13.64
CA ARG A 42 5.83 6.47 -13.74
C ARG A 42 4.97 7.69 -13.54
N VAL A 43 5.42 8.61 -12.70
CA VAL A 43 4.77 9.91 -12.49
C VAL A 43 5.76 10.99 -12.90
N ILE A 44 5.29 12.02 -13.60
CA ILE A 44 6.09 13.21 -13.86
C ILE A 44 5.82 14.19 -12.71
N ASN A 45 6.86 14.59 -11.98
CA ASN A 45 6.73 15.56 -10.89
C ASN A 45 6.55 16.99 -11.43
N SER A 46 6.38 17.95 -10.52
CA SER A 46 6.24 19.38 -10.85
C SER A 46 7.44 19.95 -11.62
N ASP A 47 8.61 19.34 -11.50
CA ASP A 47 9.87 19.75 -12.12
C ASP A 47 10.15 19.01 -13.44
N GLN A 48 9.14 18.37 -14.03
CA GLN A 48 9.24 17.57 -15.26
C GLN A 48 10.17 16.35 -15.15
N LYS A 49 10.53 15.93 -13.93
CA LYS A 49 11.34 14.73 -13.68
C LYS A 49 10.44 13.49 -13.62
N VAL A 50 10.88 12.43 -14.29
CA VAL A 50 10.23 11.12 -14.20
C VAL A 50 10.59 10.49 -12.86
N LEU A 51 9.57 10.23 -12.05
CA LEU A 51 9.64 9.42 -10.83
C LEU A 51 9.23 8.00 -11.19
N GLU A 52 10.14 7.05 -10.98
CA GLU A 52 9.89 5.63 -11.21
C GLU A 52 9.47 4.98 -9.90
N TYR A 53 8.23 4.51 -9.86
CA TYR A 53 7.75 3.65 -8.79
C TYR A 53 8.19 2.22 -9.07
N MET A 54 9.02 1.67 -8.17
CA MET A 54 9.64 0.35 -8.33
C MET A 54 8.80 -0.79 -7.73
N GLY A 55 7.65 -0.46 -7.16
CA GLY A 55 6.80 -1.40 -6.46
C GLY A 55 6.65 -1.08 -4.98
N GLY A 56 6.03 -2.01 -4.28
CA GLY A 56 5.67 -1.85 -2.88
C GLY A 56 4.75 -2.98 -2.43
N TYR A 57 4.39 -2.94 -1.16
CA TYR A 57 3.57 -3.97 -0.54
C TYR A 57 2.48 -3.33 0.29
N ILE A 58 1.34 -4.01 0.34
CA ILE A 58 0.43 -3.88 1.46
C ILE A 58 0.71 -5.05 2.38
N SER A 59 1.10 -4.75 3.60
CA SER A 59 1.43 -5.73 4.63
C SER A 59 0.38 -5.66 5.74
N VAL A 60 -0.05 -6.81 6.24
CA VAL A 60 -0.87 -6.88 7.44
C VAL A 60 -0.18 -7.76 8.47
N CYS A 61 -0.20 -7.31 9.72
CA CYS A 61 0.27 -8.09 10.86
C CYS A 61 -0.89 -8.22 11.84
N SER A 62 -1.39 -9.46 12.01
CA SER A 62 -2.48 -9.76 12.95
C SER A 62 -2.13 -9.37 14.37
N ASP A 63 -0.87 -9.59 14.76
CA ASP A 63 -0.42 -9.42 16.14
C ASP A 63 -0.33 -7.95 16.55
N LEU A 64 -0.05 -7.07 15.58
CA LEU A 64 0.00 -5.62 15.76
C LEU A 64 -1.36 -4.97 15.51
N ASN A 65 -2.31 -5.70 14.93
CA ASN A 65 -3.59 -5.16 14.47
C ASN A 65 -3.39 -3.93 13.56
N GLU A 66 -2.41 -4.02 12.66
CA GLU A 66 -2.00 -2.93 11.76
C GLU A 66 -1.93 -3.38 10.30
N ILE A 67 -2.33 -2.46 9.42
CA ILE A 67 -2.21 -2.58 7.97
C ILE A 67 -1.24 -1.49 7.52
N VAL A 68 -0.21 -1.86 6.78
CA VAL A 68 0.87 -0.96 6.36
C VAL A 68 0.99 -0.95 4.85
N LEU A 69 1.08 0.25 4.27
CA LEU A 69 1.46 0.47 2.88
C LEU A 69 2.95 0.81 2.83
N GLU A 70 3.71 0.06 2.04
CA GLU A 70 5.13 0.27 1.78
C GLU A 70 5.33 0.64 0.31
N LEU A 71 6.00 1.76 0.03
CA LEU A 71 6.31 2.23 -1.33
C LEU A 71 7.83 2.33 -1.53
N VAL A 72 8.33 1.91 -2.69
CA VAL A 72 9.76 1.91 -3.04
C VAL A 72 10.02 2.71 -4.32
N GLY A 73 11.12 3.47 -4.34
CA GLY A 73 11.65 4.09 -5.56
C GLY A 73 11.52 5.61 -5.65
N ILE A 74 10.72 6.25 -4.78
CA ILE A 74 10.58 7.72 -4.76
C ILE A 74 11.53 8.34 -3.72
N GLY A 75 12.32 9.32 -4.13
CA GLY A 75 13.26 10.04 -3.28
C GLY A 75 12.64 11.26 -2.58
N TYR A 76 13.36 11.78 -1.57
CA TYR A 76 13.08 13.07 -0.92
C TYR A 76 13.33 14.25 -1.85
N PRO A 77 12.47 15.30 -1.86
CA PRO A 77 11.24 15.47 -1.06
C PRO A 77 9.94 14.96 -1.73
N GLU A 78 9.97 14.55 -3.00
CA GLU A 78 8.75 14.26 -3.78
C GLU A 78 7.88 13.15 -3.18
N TYR A 79 8.51 12.17 -2.54
CA TYR A 79 7.82 11.12 -1.80
C TYR A 79 6.95 11.68 -0.66
N GLU A 80 7.33 12.76 0.04
CA GLU A 80 6.56 13.32 1.19
C GLU A 80 5.20 13.83 0.73
N ASN A 81 5.20 14.43 -0.46
CA ASN A 81 4.01 15.01 -1.05
C ASN A 81 3.08 13.94 -1.65
N LEU A 82 3.65 12.90 -2.28
CA LEU A 82 2.88 11.88 -2.99
C LEU A 82 2.40 10.74 -2.08
N PHE A 83 3.16 10.38 -1.06
CA PHE A 83 2.87 9.24 -0.18
C PHE A 83 1.50 9.32 0.50
N PRO A 84 1.07 10.47 1.08
CA PRO A 84 -0.28 10.60 1.64
C PRO A 84 -1.40 10.38 0.63
N HIS A 85 -1.22 10.81 -0.63
CA HIS A 85 -2.20 10.57 -1.68
C HIS A 85 -2.35 9.08 -2.01
N HIS A 86 -1.24 8.34 -2.03
CA HIS A 86 -1.27 6.89 -2.23
C HIS A 86 -1.95 6.17 -1.07
N VAL A 87 -1.61 6.54 0.18
CA VAL A 87 -2.28 6.01 1.38
C VAL A 87 -3.80 6.21 1.27
N ASN A 88 -4.24 7.43 0.96
CA ASN A 88 -5.67 7.74 0.83
C ASN A 88 -6.34 6.98 -0.34
N SER A 89 -5.67 6.88 -1.49
CA SER A 89 -6.21 6.16 -2.66
C SER A 89 -6.41 4.68 -2.37
N TYR A 90 -5.47 4.04 -1.67
CA TYR A 90 -5.63 2.64 -1.27
C TYR A 90 -6.69 2.48 -0.19
N GLN A 91 -6.77 3.40 0.78
CA GLN A 91 -7.86 3.40 1.76
C GLN A 91 -9.23 3.41 1.07
N GLN A 92 -9.45 4.31 0.12
CA GLN A 92 -10.70 4.38 -0.66
C GLN A 92 -10.95 3.09 -1.45
N GLN A 93 -9.95 2.59 -2.18
CA GLN A 93 -10.09 1.38 -2.98
C GLN A 93 -10.55 0.18 -2.15
N PHE A 94 -9.99 -0.01 -0.96
CA PHE A 94 -10.33 -1.15 -0.10
C PHE A 94 -11.61 -0.92 0.71
N SER A 95 -11.94 0.33 1.06
CA SER A 95 -13.26 0.66 1.62
C SER A 95 -14.40 0.40 0.60
N ASP A 96 -14.21 0.78 -0.67
CA ASP A 96 -15.23 0.60 -1.72
C ASP A 96 -15.40 -0.86 -2.16
N SER A 97 -14.41 -1.72 -1.88
CA SER A 97 -14.44 -3.13 -2.24
C SER A 97 -15.50 -3.92 -1.45
N GLU A 98 -16.00 -3.39 -0.32
CA GLU A 98 -17.13 -3.95 0.43
C GLU A 98 -18.50 -3.71 -0.23
N LEU A 99 -18.62 -2.73 -1.13
CA LEU A 99 -19.91 -2.37 -1.76
C LEU A 99 -20.27 -3.23 -2.99
N LYS A 100 -19.46 -4.24 -3.32
CA LYS A 100 -19.64 -5.04 -4.56
C LYS A 100 -19.92 -6.53 -4.36
N ASN A 101 -20.11 -7.01 -3.12
CA ASN A 101 -20.54 -8.38 -2.85
C ASN A 101 -21.91 -8.41 -2.17
#